data_AF-A0A955SBV0-F1
#
_entry.id   AF-A0A955SBV0-F1
#
_cell.length_a   1.000
_cell.length_b   1.000
_cell.length_c   1.000
_cell.angle_alpha   90.00
_cell.angle_beta   90.00
_cell.angle_gamma   90.00
#
_symmetry.space_group_name_H-M   'P 1'
#
loop_
_entity.id
_entity.type
_entity.pdbx_description
1 polymer ?
#
loop_
_entity_poly.entity_id
_entity_poly.type
_entity_poly.pdbx_seq_one_letter_code
_entity_poly.pdbx_strand_id
1 'polypeptide(L)'
;DPKAFEQQLLLEHLRFFDRYLKEIDNGIDREPPITLYTMGGQGWRQVEEWPLEQTTEQILHLNEANRLTRELSETGSDNYQVDFHHSSTYSENEGNRFVGIGGQHPHSLPFRTEKDVHCLIYETDPLTGDLEVTGHPIVELFVSSTESDGDFFVYLEDVGEMGEALLVTEGCLRAGFADLVNNDEIIFSGSAGIDVLPDLPWHGYEEAQYNDDILDGSRVVSLEFDLFPTSWVFKAGHRIRLSIAGSDYPTFRLHPKLSPSNDPNAPDNKHPVVTVLYSADHPSVLRLPVME
;
A
#
# COMPACT_ATOMS: atom_id res chain seq x y z
N ASP A 1 -13.40 -3.62 23.07
CA ASP A 1 -14.23 -2.50 23.56
C ASP A 1 -13.51 -1.20 23.19
N PRO A 2 -14.04 -0.39 22.26
CA PRO A 2 -13.41 0.86 21.80
C PRO A 2 -13.17 1.86 22.93
N LYS A 3 -14.03 1.86 23.96
CA LYS A 3 -13.87 2.73 25.13
C LYS A 3 -12.68 2.33 25.99
N ALA A 4 -12.29 1.06 25.96
CA ALA A 4 -11.10 0.59 26.67
C ALA A 4 -9.82 1.14 26.01
N PHE A 5 -9.77 1.23 24.67
CA PHE A 5 -8.61 1.77 23.97
C PHE A 5 -8.42 3.28 24.23
N GLU A 6 -9.47 4.09 24.09
CA GLU A 6 -9.37 5.54 24.35
C GLU A 6 -9.02 5.85 25.82
N GLN A 7 -9.62 5.11 26.76
CA GLN A 7 -9.29 5.23 28.18
C GLN A 7 -7.86 4.79 28.48
N GLN A 8 -7.39 3.72 27.84
CA GLN A 8 -6.02 3.24 27.98
C GLN A 8 -5.02 4.22 27.37
N LEU A 9 -5.30 4.82 26.21
CA LEU A 9 -4.43 5.83 25.61
C LEU A 9 -4.30 7.07 26.51
N LEU A 10 -5.39 7.53 27.13
CA LEU A 10 -5.31 8.62 28.10
C LEU A 10 -4.45 8.26 29.31
N LEU A 11 -4.56 7.03 29.82
CA LEU A 11 -3.72 6.55 30.92
C LEU A 11 -2.25 6.46 30.52
N GLU A 12 -1.94 5.97 29.32
CA GLU A 12 -0.56 5.92 28.80
C GLU A 12 0.04 7.31 28.65
N HIS A 13 -0.72 8.30 28.14
CA HIS A 13 -0.27 9.70 28.10
C HIS A 13 0.06 10.24 29.50
N LEU A 14 -0.79 9.97 30.49
CA LEU A 14 -0.54 10.40 31.87
C LEU A 14 0.71 9.72 32.45
N ARG A 15 0.88 8.41 32.23
CA ARG A 15 2.08 7.68 32.67
C ARG A 15 3.34 8.24 32.00
N PHE A 16 3.30 8.53 30.71
CA PHE A 16 4.41 9.14 29.99
C PHE A 16 4.81 10.49 30.59
N PHE A 17 3.83 11.40 30.74
CA PHE A 17 4.11 12.72 31.31
C PHE A 17 4.52 12.66 32.79
N ASP A 18 3.93 11.79 33.59
CA ASP A 18 4.33 11.59 34.98
C ASP A 18 5.78 11.10 35.08
N ARG A 19 6.22 10.21 34.17
CA ARG A 19 7.60 9.71 34.15
C ARG A 19 8.61 10.78 33.73
N TYR A 20 8.34 11.48 32.62
CA TYR A 20 9.32 12.36 31.96
C TYR A 20 9.22 13.83 32.37
N LEU A 21 8.08 14.30 32.89
CA LEU A 21 7.90 15.68 33.34
C LEU A 21 7.87 15.82 34.87
N LYS A 22 7.50 14.77 35.61
CA LYS A 22 7.40 14.79 37.07
C LYS A 22 8.36 13.85 37.78
N GLU A 23 9.18 13.11 37.03
CA GLU A 23 10.15 12.13 37.57
C GLU A 23 9.52 11.03 38.44
N ILE A 24 8.24 10.70 38.20
CA ILE A 24 7.53 9.65 38.93
C ILE A 24 7.95 8.29 38.36
N ASP A 25 8.44 7.39 39.22
CA ASP A 25 8.74 6.01 38.84
C ASP A 25 7.45 5.19 38.72
N ASN A 26 6.94 5.05 37.49
CA ASN A 26 5.70 4.34 37.16
C ASN A 26 5.91 3.18 36.16
N GLY A 27 7.16 2.86 35.83
CA GLY A 27 7.54 1.72 35.00
C GLY A 27 7.37 1.86 33.49
N ILE A 28 6.83 2.96 32.97
CA ILE A 28 6.59 3.10 31.51
C ILE A 28 7.90 3.05 30.68
N ASP A 29 9.03 3.41 31.27
CA ASP A 29 10.36 3.36 30.63
C ASP A 29 11.01 1.96 30.63
N ARG A 30 10.30 0.95 31.14
CA ARG A 30 10.76 -0.45 31.24
C ARG A 30 9.82 -1.43 30.54
N GLU A 31 8.79 -0.93 29.89
CA GLU A 31 7.86 -1.70 29.05
C GLU A 31 8.27 -1.54 27.57
N PRO A 32 7.91 -2.49 26.69
CA PRO A 32 8.22 -2.34 25.28
C PRO A 32 7.56 -1.07 24.71
N PRO A 33 8.28 -0.25 23.93
CA PRO A 33 7.84 1.10 23.55
C PRO A 33 6.72 1.11 22.51
N ILE A 34 6.43 -0.01 21.86
CA ILE A 34 5.49 -0.08 20.73
C ILE A 34 4.37 -1.05 21.09
N THR A 35 3.13 -0.58 20.92
CA THR A 35 1.92 -1.41 21.03
C THR A 35 1.23 -1.45 19.67
N LEU A 36 1.06 -2.64 19.12
CA LEU A 36 0.44 -2.86 17.81
C LEU A 36 -0.77 -3.79 17.92
N TYR A 37 -1.74 -3.60 17.03
CA TYR A 37 -2.89 -4.49 16.89
C TYR A 37 -2.73 -5.32 15.62
N THR A 38 -2.50 -6.62 15.78
CA THR A 38 -2.44 -7.55 14.65
C THR A 38 -3.87 -7.97 14.28
N MET A 39 -4.31 -7.49 13.13
CA MET A 39 -5.61 -7.81 12.54
C MET A 39 -5.64 -9.27 12.03
N GLY A 40 -6.81 -9.78 11.64
CA GLY A 40 -6.94 -11.19 11.27
C GLY A 40 -6.91 -12.17 12.46
N GLY A 41 -7.18 -11.69 13.68
CA GLY A 41 -7.51 -12.54 14.82
C GLY A 41 -6.43 -12.72 15.90
N GLN A 42 -5.35 -11.95 15.89
CA GLN A 42 -4.32 -11.99 16.94
C GLN A 42 -4.49 -10.92 18.03
N GLY A 43 -4.96 -9.73 17.68
CA GLY A 43 -5.25 -8.66 18.64
C GLY A 43 -4.02 -7.85 19.08
N TRP A 44 -4.09 -7.27 20.28
CA TRP A 44 -3.05 -6.37 20.81
C TRP A 44 -1.80 -7.12 21.29
N ARG A 45 -0.62 -6.63 20.92
CA ARG A 45 0.67 -7.05 21.48
C ARG A 45 1.64 -5.88 21.64
N GLN A 46 2.61 -6.03 22.53
CA GLN A 46 3.72 -5.11 22.71
C GLN A 46 4.99 -5.66 22.05
N VAL A 47 5.80 -4.79 21.45
CA VAL A 47 7.05 -5.12 20.76
C VAL A 47 8.14 -4.10 21.09
N GLU A 48 9.40 -4.52 20.97
CA GLU A 48 10.56 -3.70 21.37
C GLU A 48 10.97 -2.67 20.31
N GLU A 49 10.67 -2.95 19.04
CA GLU A 49 11.19 -2.17 17.91
C GLU A 49 10.28 -2.26 16.67
N TRP A 50 10.55 -1.39 15.69
CA TRP A 50 9.92 -1.39 14.38
C TRP A 50 10.94 -0.90 13.33
N PRO A 51 11.11 -1.59 12.19
CA PRO A 51 10.50 -2.88 11.81
C PRO A 51 10.83 -4.02 12.78
N LEU A 52 10.09 -5.14 12.72
CA LEU A 52 10.29 -6.25 13.66
C LEU A 52 11.51 -7.11 13.23
N GLU A 53 12.40 -7.43 14.17
CA GLU A 53 13.57 -8.31 13.97
C GLU A 53 13.26 -9.68 13.33
N GLN A 54 12.06 -10.22 13.57
CA GLN A 54 11.62 -11.55 13.12
C GLN A 54 10.88 -11.53 11.77
N THR A 55 11.00 -10.43 11.02
CA THR A 55 10.40 -10.29 9.70
C THR A 55 11.35 -10.78 8.62
N THR A 56 10.88 -11.70 7.77
CA THR A 56 11.56 -12.09 6.53
C THR A 56 10.79 -11.60 5.32
N GLU A 57 11.51 -11.22 4.27
CA GLU A 57 10.89 -10.81 3.02
C GLU A 57 10.45 -12.04 2.23
N GLN A 58 9.14 -12.15 1.97
CA GLN A 58 8.58 -13.10 1.03
C GLN A 58 8.24 -12.39 -0.28
N ILE A 59 8.86 -12.83 -1.38
CA ILE A 59 8.62 -12.30 -2.72
C ILE A 59 7.54 -13.13 -3.43
N LEU A 60 6.55 -12.45 -3.99
CA LEU A 60 5.52 -13.00 -4.87
C LEU A 60 5.59 -12.30 -6.23
N HIS A 61 5.86 -13.06 -7.28
CA HIS A 61 5.89 -12.60 -8.66
C HIS A 61 4.48 -12.57 -9.26
N LEU A 62 4.17 -11.50 -9.98
CA LEU A 62 3.04 -11.48 -10.89
C LEU A 62 3.31 -12.48 -12.01
N ASN A 63 2.28 -13.19 -12.44
CA ASN A 63 2.40 -14.28 -13.39
C ASN A 63 1.17 -14.37 -14.30
N GLU A 64 1.30 -15.18 -15.34
CA GLU A 64 0.22 -15.52 -16.27
C GLU A 64 -1.06 -15.97 -15.54
N ALA A 65 -2.20 -15.76 -16.20
CA ALA A 65 -3.52 -16.07 -15.64
C ALA A 65 -3.81 -15.36 -14.30
N ASN A 66 -3.28 -14.15 -14.13
CA ASN A 66 -3.56 -13.28 -12.98
C ASN A 66 -3.15 -13.92 -11.64
N ARG A 67 -1.98 -14.59 -11.59
CA ARG A 67 -1.50 -15.26 -10.39
C ARG A 67 -0.36 -14.50 -9.69
N LEU A 68 -0.32 -14.63 -8.37
CA LEU A 68 0.83 -14.32 -7.52
C LEU A 68 1.48 -15.63 -7.08
N THR A 69 2.74 -15.85 -7.42
CA THR A 69 3.44 -17.09 -7.05
C THR A 69 4.88 -16.80 -6.63
N ARG A 70 5.55 -17.77 -6.01
CA ARG A 70 6.97 -17.62 -5.62
C ARG A 70 7.91 -17.80 -6.80
N GLU A 71 7.42 -18.42 -7.87
CA GLU A 71 8.16 -18.66 -9.10
C GLU A 71 8.07 -17.46 -10.03
N LEU A 72 9.20 -17.10 -10.62
CA LEU A 72 9.30 -16.11 -11.68
C LEU A 72 8.77 -16.68 -13.01
N SER A 73 8.01 -15.89 -13.77
CA SER A 73 7.72 -16.23 -15.16
C SER A 73 8.90 -15.89 -16.08
N GLU A 74 9.19 -16.75 -17.05
CA GLU A 74 10.17 -16.45 -18.11
C GLU A 74 9.69 -15.30 -19.01
N THR A 75 8.39 -15.26 -19.31
CA THR A 75 7.78 -14.27 -20.22
C THR A 75 6.37 -13.93 -19.79
N GLY A 76 5.92 -12.71 -20.06
CA GLY A 76 4.50 -12.37 -19.94
C GLY A 76 4.24 -10.91 -19.65
N SER A 77 3.01 -10.51 -19.93
CA SER A 77 2.50 -9.18 -19.66
C SER A 77 0.98 -9.19 -19.73
N ASP A 78 0.31 -8.36 -18.93
CA ASP A 78 -1.13 -8.14 -19.02
C ASP A 78 -1.43 -6.68 -19.37
N ASN A 79 -2.52 -6.47 -20.11
CA ASN A 79 -3.00 -5.14 -20.46
C ASN A 79 -4.21 -4.79 -19.61
N TYR A 80 -4.21 -3.57 -19.10
CA TYR A 80 -5.26 -3.00 -18.29
C TYR A 80 -5.67 -1.64 -18.86
N GLN A 81 -6.95 -1.51 -19.22
CA GLN A 81 -7.50 -0.22 -19.62
C GLN A 81 -7.91 0.54 -18.37
N VAL A 82 -7.33 1.72 -18.15
CA VAL A 82 -7.63 2.54 -16.98
C VAL A 82 -9.09 3.00 -16.99
N ASP A 83 -9.78 2.74 -15.87
CA ASP A 83 -11.17 3.11 -15.67
C ASP A 83 -11.31 4.18 -14.58
N PHE A 84 -11.66 5.41 -14.99
CA PHE A 84 -11.85 6.56 -14.11
C PHE A 84 -13.06 6.47 -13.17
N HIS A 85 -13.87 5.41 -13.29
CA HIS A 85 -14.95 5.12 -12.35
C HIS A 85 -14.48 4.30 -11.13
N HIS A 86 -13.24 3.81 -11.12
CA HIS A 86 -12.69 3.17 -9.93
C HIS A 86 -12.69 4.15 -8.75
N SER A 87 -13.13 3.63 -7.60
CA SER A 87 -13.22 4.39 -6.36
C SER A 87 -12.91 3.52 -5.15
N SER A 88 -11.93 3.90 -4.34
CA SER A 88 -11.70 3.31 -3.02
C SER A 88 -12.64 3.84 -1.94
N THR A 89 -13.57 4.74 -2.26
CA THR A 89 -14.41 5.41 -1.26
C THR A 89 -15.14 4.46 -0.31
N TYR A 90 -15.19 4.85 0.96
CA TYR A 90 -15.65 4.09 2.12
C TYR A 90 -16.99 4.65 2.60
N SER A 91 -17.99 3.78 2.76
CA SER A 91 -19.34 4.09 3.26
C SER A 91 -20.14 5.10 2.42
N GLU A 92 -21.40 5.33 2.79
CA GLU A 92 -22.27 6.34 2.16
C GLU A 92 -21.71 7.76 2.26
N ASN A 93 -20.78 8.01 3.18
CA ASN A 93 -20.12 9.30 3.39
C ASN A 93 -18.69 9.30 2.83
N GLU A 94 -18.50 9.14 1.51
CA GLU A 94 -17.29 9.48 0.73
C GLU A 94 -15.95 9.43 1.51
N GLY A 95 -15.72 8.38 2.31
CA GLY A 95 -14.53 8.27 3.14
C GLY A 95 -13.40 7.70 2.30
N ASN A 96 -12.14 7.88 2.68
CA ASN A 96 -11.01 7.18 2.06
C ASN A 96 -10.14 6.59 3.18
N ARG A 97 -9.06 5.88 2.84
CA ARG A 97 -8.17 5.34 3.87
C ARG A 97 -7.56 6.42 4.76
N PHE A 98 -7.40 7.66 4.30
CA PHE A 98 -6.96 8.77 5.17
C PHE A 98 -7.98 9.12 6.25
N VAL A 99 -9.29 8.95 5.98
CA VAL A 99 -10.33 8.98 7.00
C VAL A 99 -10.24 7.74 7.92
N GLY A 100 -9.82 6.60 7.38
CA GLY A 100 -9.48 5.39 8.14
C GLY A 100 -8.32 5.57 9.13
N ILE A 101 -7.22 6.19 8.68
CA ILE A 101 -6.03 6.53 9.46
C ILE A 101 -6.38 7.49 10.61
N GLY A 102 -7.40 8.33 10.44
CA GLY A 102 -7.89 9.27 11.45
C GLY A 102 -8.65 8.67 12.65
N GLY A 103 -8.67 7.35 12.83
CA GLY A 103 -9.22 6.70 14.03
C GLY A 103 -10.37 5.72 13.81
N GLN A 104 -10.46 5.09 12.63
CA GLN A 104 -11.39 3.97 12.44
C GLN A 104 -10.90 2.74 13.21
N HIS A 105 -11.85 1.95 13.73
CA HIS A 105 -11.53 0.73 14.44
C HIS A 105 -10.90 -0.30 13.47
N PRO A 106 -9.95 -1.14 13.91
CA PRO A 106 -9.39 -2.24 13.10
C PRO A 106 -10.40 -3.25 12.52
N HIS A 107 -11.69 -3.16 12.87
CA HIS A 107 -12.77 -4.02 12.37
C HIS A 107 -13.67 -3.31 11.34
N SER A 108 -13.31 -2.11 10.93
CA SER A 108 -14.10 -1.26 10.03
C SER A 108 -13.48 -1.14 8.63
N LEU A 109 -12.58 -2.07 8.28
CA LEU A 109 -11.99 -2.12 6.94
C LEU A 109 -13.05 -2.53 5.89
N PRO A 110 -13.02 -1.94 4.70
CA PRO A 110 -14.06 -2.12 3.69
C PRO A 110 -13.84 -3.40 2.90
N PHE A 111 -14.95 -4.01 2.49
CA PHE A 111 -14.93 -4.95 1.39
C PHE A 111 -14.77 -4.21 0.06
N ARG A 112 -13.88 -4.71 -0.79
CA ARG A 112 -13.53 -4.14 -2.08
C ARG A 112 -14.00 -4.95 -3.27
N THR A 113 -14.57 -6.13 -3.03
CA THR A 113 -15.01 -7.08 -4.06
C THR A 113 -15.72 -6.45 -5.27
N GLU A 114 -16.66 -5.52 -5.04
CA GLU A 114 -17.40 -4.86 -6.12
C GLU A 114 -16.62 -3.71 -6.79
N LYS A 115 -15.65 -3.12 -6.09
CA LYS A 115 -14.80 -2.03 -6.57
C LYS A 115 -13.69 -2.55 -7.47
N ASP A 116 -13.18 -3.75 -7.20
CA ASP A 116 -12.04 -4.32 -7.93
C ASP A 116 -12.38 -4.79 -9.33
N VAL A 117 -13.65 -4.76 -9.74
CA VAL A 117 -14.07 -4.99 -11.14
C VAL A 117 -13.42 -4.00 -12.11
N HIS A 118 -12.95 -2.86 -11.60
CA HIS A 118 -12.24 -1.83 -12.35
C HIS A 118 -10.71 -1.94 -12.24
N CYS A 119 -10.19 -2.99 -11.60
CA CYS A 119 -8.75 -3.19 -11.36
C CYS A 119 -8.19 -4.32 -12.24
N LEU A 120 -6.88 -4.31 -12.45
CA LEU A 120 -6.10 -5.50 -12.80
C LEU A 120 -5.76 -6.26 -11.51
N ILE A 121 -6.17 -7.52 -11.42
CA ILE A 121 -6.06 -8.32 -10.20
C ILE A 121 -5.01 -9.42 -10.37
N TYR A 122 -4.24 -9.70 -9.32
CA TYR A 122 -3.42 -10.90 -9.19
C TYR A 122 -3.66 -11.56 -7.83
N GLU A 123 -3.76 -12.90 -7.79
CA GLU A 123 -4.04 -13.65 -6.56
C GLU A 123 -3.12 -14.84 -6.35
N THR A 124 -2.82 -15.16 -5.09
CA THR A 124 -2.22 -16.45 -4.74
C THR A 124 -3.24 -17.58 -4.88
N ASP A 125 -2.74 -18.81 -4.91
CA ASP A 125 -3.56 -19.97 -4.50
C ASP A 125 -3.99 -19.83 -3.03
N PRO A 126 -5.06 -20.53 -2.58
CA PRO A 126 -5.46 -20.49 -1.18
C PRO A 126 -4.30 -20.89 -0.28
N LEU A 127 -4.06 -20.09 0.75
CA LEU A 127 -2.97 -20.31 1.68
C LEU A 127 -3.16 -21.63 2.42
N THR A 128 -2.10 -22.41 2.56
CA THR A 128 -2.13 -23.70 3.27
C THR A 128 -2.07 -23.55 4.79
N GLY A 129 -1.77 -22.35 5.29
CA GLY A 129 -1.64 -22.01 6.69
C GLY A 129 -1.81 -20.51 6.91
N ASP A 130 -2.00 -20.10 8.15
CA ASP A 130 -2.04 -18.69 8.52
C ASP A 130 -0.69 -18.04 8.17
N LEU A 131 -0.73 -16.83 7.60
CA LEU A 131 0.44 -16.03 7.24
C LEU A 131 0.30 -14.64 7.86
N GLU A 132 1.22 -14.29 8.76
CA GLU A 132 1.27 -12.95 9.33
C GLU A 132 2.19 -12.05 8.51
N VAL A 133 1.65 -10.91 8.08
CA VAL A 133 2.38 -9.83 7.41
C VAL A 133 2.37 -8.61 8.33
N THR A 134 3.55 -8.23 8.83
CA THR A 134 3.72 -7.09 9.73
C THR A 134 4.90 -6.23 9.30
N GLY A 135 4.62 -5.02 8.82
CA GLY A 135 5.62 -4.12 8.24
C GLY A 135 5.04 -3.32 7.07
N HIS A 136 5.91 -2.84 6.19
CA HIS A 136 5.55 -2.23 4.91
C HIS A 136 5.68 -3.27 3.78
N PRO A 137 4.57 -3.72 3.16
CA PRO A 137 4.65 -4.39 1.87
C PRO A 137 5.25 -3.44 0.82
N ILE A 138 6.04 -3.97 -0.10
CA ILE A 138 6.60 -3.19 -1.22
C ILE A 138 6.09 -3.81 -2.52
N VAL A 139 5.69 -2.96 -3.47
CA VAL A 139 5.38 -3.39 -4.82
C VAL A 139 6.43 -2.83 -5.78
N GLU A 140 6.87 -3.65 -6.73
CA GLU A 140 7.66 -3.22 -7.87
C GLU A 140 6.93 -3.63 -9.14
N LEU A 141 6.49 -2.66 -9.94
CA LEU A 141 5.77 -2.88 -11.18
C LEU A 141 6.58 -2.39 -12.36
N PHE A 142 6.87 -3.28 -13.30
CA PHE A 142 7.39 -2.90 -14.61
C PHE A 142 6.24 -2.61 -15.55
N VAL A 143 6.11 -1.36 -15.98
CA VAL A 143 4.96 -0.89 -16.74
C VAL A 143 5.36 -0.12 -17.98
N SER A 144 4.51 -0.19 -19.00
CA SER A 144 4.48 0.78 -20.11
C SER A 144 3.05 1.25 -20.33
N SER A 145 2.86 2.39 -21.00
CA SER A 145 1.54 2.97 -21.23
C SER A 145 1.39 3.47 -22.67
N THR A 146 0.14 3.60 -23.12
CA THR A 146 -0.18 4.31 -24.37
C THR A 146 -0.16 5.84 -24.22
N GLU A 147 -0.02 6.35 -23.00
CA GLU A 147 0.12 7.78 -22.68
C GLU A 147 1.45 8.06 -21.97
N SER A 148 1.85 9.33 -21.93
CA SER A 148 3.17 9.76 -21.44
C SER A 148 3.38 9.61 -19.93
N ASP A 149 2.28 9.42 -19.19
CA ASP A 149 2.24 9.42 -17.73
C ASP A 149 0.97 8.72 -17.22
N GLY A 150 0.87 8.49 -15.91
CA GLY A 150 -0.29 7.88 -15.26
C GLY A 150 -0.19 7.81 -13.74
N ASP A 151 -1.34 7.61 -13.11
CA ASP A 151 -1.45 7.33 -11.68
C ASP A 151 -1.59 5.82 -11.46
N PHE A 152 -0.97 5.29 -10.40
CA PHE A 152 -1.00 3.88 -10.06
C PHE A 152 -1.41 3.75 -8.59
N PHE A 153 -2.54 3.08 -8.37
CA PHE A 153 -3.06 2.74 -7.05
C PHE A 153 -2.99 1.24 -6.87
N VAL A 154 -2.40 0.80 -5.77
CA VAL A 154 -2.22 -0.62 -5.47
C VAL A 154 -2.83 -0.95 -4.13
N TYR A 155 -3.68 -1.96 -4.11
CA TYR A 155 -4.39 -2.43 -2.92
C TYR A 155 -3.99 -3.87 -2.62
N LEU A 156 -3.59 -4.12 -1.37
CA LEU A 156 -3.36 -5.44 -0.82
C LEU A 156 -4.61 -5.87 -0.05
N GLU A 157 -5.12 -7.05 -0.38
CA GLU A 157 -6.42 -7.52 0.07
C GLU A 157 -6.36 -8.97 0.56
N ASP A 158 -7.17 -9.27 1.59
CA ASP A 158 -7.41 -10.61 2.13
C ASP A 158 -8.72 -11.14 1.56
N VAL A 159 -8.65 -12.17 0.71
CA VAL A 159 -9.81 -12.75 0.05
C VAL A 159 -10.25 -14.01 0.78
N GLY A 160 -11.45 -13.94 1.36
CA GLY A 160 -12.06 -15.07 2.07
C GLY A 160 -12.45 -16.22 1.13
N GLU A 161 -12.79 -17.37 1.72
CA GLU A 161 -13.15 -18.59 0.96
C GLU A 161 -14.38 -18.42 0.06
N MET A 162 -15.25 -17.45 0.35
CA MET A 162 -16.42 -17.14 -0.49
C MET A 162 -16.15 -16.06 -1.54
N GLY A 163 -14.90 -15.57 -1.63
CA GLY A 163 -14.45 -14.60 -2.64
C GLY A 163 -14.60 -13.13 -2.23
N GLU A 164 -15.02 -12.85 -1.00
CA GLU A 164 -15.06 -11.49 -0.46
C GLU A 164 -13.65 -10.96 -0.22
N ALA A 165 -13.32 -9.82 -0.82
CA ALA A 165 -12.02 -9.19 -0.69
C ALA A 165 -12.09 -8.07 0.34
N LEU A 166 -11.34 -8.20 1.42
CA LEU A 166 -11.22 -7.21 2.49
C LEU A 166 -9.91 -6.45 2.31
N LEU A 167 -9.96 -5.12 2.35
CA LEU A 167 -8.74 -4.32 2.25
C LEU A 167 -7.82 -4.56 3.46
N VAL A 168 -6.54 -4.83 3.21
CA VAL A 168 -5.47 -4.88 4.22
C VAL A 168 -4.71 -3.56 4.24
N THR A 169 -4.08 -3.21 3.13
CA THR A 169 -3.33 -1.95 2.99
C THR A 169 -3.28 -1.49 1.54
N GLU A 170 -2.76 -0.31 1.29
CA GLU A 170 -2.66 0.26 -0.05
C GLU A 170 -1.49 1.24 -0.15
N GLY A 171 -1.15 1.62 -1.36
CA GLY A 171 -0.15 2.63 -1.70
C GLY A 171 -0.45 3.20 -3.07
N CYS A 172 0.16 4.33 -3.40
CA CYS A 172 0.01 4.93 -4.71
C CYS A 172 1.27 5.66 -5.15
N LEU A 173 1.48 5.71 -6.46
CA LEU A 173 2.56 6.43 -7.08
C LEU A 173 2.08 7.02 -8.40
N ARG A 174 2.47 8.27 -8.67
CA ARG A 174 2.36 8.86 -10.01
C ARG A 174 3.64 8.56 -10.77
N ALA A 175 3.52 8.00 -11.97
CA ALA A 175 4.69 7.55 -12.72
C ALA A 175 5.71 8.66 -12.96
N GLY A 176 5.30 9.92 -13.16
CA GLY A 176 6.24 11.04 -13.27
C GLY A 176 7.20 11.21 -12.08
N PHE A 177 6.95 10.58 -10.93
CA PHE A 177 7.83 10.52 -9.77
C PHE A 177 8.50 9.15 -9.56
N ALA A 178 8.55 8.29 -10.58
CA ALA A 178 9.11 6.94 -10.50
C ALA A 178 10.56 6.89 -10.00
N ASP A 179 11.36 7.91 -10.29
CA ASP A 179 12.76 7.96 -9.90
C ASP A 179 12.91 7.95 -8.37
N LEU A 180 13.69 6.98 -7.89
CA LEU A 180 14.02 6.86 -6.47
C LEU A 180 15.05 7.91 -6.06
N VAL A 181 14.87 8.47 -4.87
CA VAL A 181 15.90 9.24 -4.18
C VAL A 181 16.95 8.27 -3.64
N ASN A 182 18.22 8.70 -3.64
CA ASN A 182 19.29 7.89 -3.08
C ASN A 182 19.12 7.74 -1.56
N ASN A 183 18.91 6.51 -1.10
CA ASN A 183 18.71 6.20 0.32
C ASN A 183 19.98 6.37 1.17
N ASP A 184 21.16 6.51 0.56
CA ASP A 184 22.40 6.84 1.28
C ASP A 184 22.54 8.33 1.63
N GLU A 185 21.63 9.17 1.13
CA GLU A 185 21.64 10.62 1.35
C GLU A 185 20.54 11.02 2.34
N ILE A 186 20.91 11.82 3.33
CA ILE A 186 19.94 12.43 4.25
C ILE A 186 18.99 13.30 3.43
N ILE A 187 17.70 12.96 3.46
CA ILE A 187 16.67 13.80 2.87
C ILE A 187 16.34 14.90 3.87
N PHE A 188 16.79 16.11 3.56
CA PHE A 188 16.46 17.29 4.36
C PHE A 188 15.01 17.69 4.11
N SER A 189 14.13 17.46 5.08
CA SER A 189 12.68 17.80 4.99
C SER A 189 12.38 19.31 5.04
N GLY A 190 13.40 20.17 4.96
CA GLY A 190 13.23 21.60 5.01
C GLY A 190 12.79 22.08 6.40
N SER A 191 11.62 22.72 6.46
CA SER A 191 11.08 23.35 7.66
C SER A 191 10.58 22.38 8.75
N ALA A 192 10.43 21.09 8.45
CA ALA A 192 10.01 20.09 9.44
C ALA A 192 11.16 19.64 10.35
N GLY A 193 12.41 19.86 9.95
CA GLY A 193 13.60 19.65 10.79
C GLY A 193 13.88 18.20 11.17
N ILE A 194 13.26 17.23 10.48
CA ILE A 194 13.55 15.80 10.64
C ILE A 194 14.29 15.35 9.38
N ASP A 195 15.57 15.05 9.57
CA ASP A 195 16.42 14.39 8.59
C ASP A 195 16.05 12.90 8.56
N VAL A 196 15.73 12.38 7.38
CA VAL A 196 15.33 10.98 7.19
C VAL A 196 16.39 10.27 6.35
N LEU A 197 16.89 9.15 6.85
CA LEU A 197 17.59 8.15 6.05
C LEU A 197 16.52 7.14 5.59
N PRO A 198 16.21 7.04 4.30
CA PRO A 198 15.10 6.20 3.86
C PRO A 198 15.50 4.72 3.86
N ASP A 199 14.75 3.89 4.57
CA ASP A 199 14.85 2.41 4.51
C ASP A 199 13.75 1.80 3.60
N LEU A 200 12.95 2.65 2.96
CA LEU A 200 11.87 2.31 2.03
C LEU A 200 12.13 2.96 0.66
N PRO A 201 11.45 2.52 -0.42
CA PRO A 201 11.52 3.21 -1.70
C PRO A 201 11.01 4.65 -1.54
N TRP A 202 11.89 5.62 -1.76
CA TRP A 202 11.56 7.04 -1.56
C TRP A 202 11.54 7.78 -2.88
N HIS A 203 10.54 8.63 -3.06
CA HIS A 203 10.34 9.40 -4.30
C HIS A 203 10.48 10.90 -4.07
N GLY A 204 10.80 11.62 -5.14
CA GLY A 204 10.71 13.06 -5.17
C GLY A 204 9.27 13.56 -5.03
N TYR A 205 9.12 14.83 -4.66
CA TYR A 205 7.83 15.51 -4.60
C TYR A 205 7.88 16.93 -5.18
N GLU A 206 9.08 17.43 -5.51
CA GLU A 206 9.26 18.75 -6.11
C GLU A 206 8.99 18.70 -7.61
N GLU A 207 8.50 19.80 -8.16
CA GLU A 207 8.26 19.96 -9.60
C GLU A 207 9.50 19.64 -10.44
N ALA A 208 10.70 20.00 -9.94
CA ALA A 208 11.97 19.74 -10.64
C ALA A 208 12.35 18.24 -10.71
N GLN A 209 11.73 17.40 -9.88
CA GLN A 209 11.93 15.96 -9.86
C GLN A 209 10.88 15.21 -10.70
N TYR A 210 9.89 15.93 -11.23
CA TYR A 210 8.84 15.33 -12.04
C TYR A 210 9.28 15.14 -13.48
N ASN A 211 9.09 13.92 -14.00
CA ASN A 211 9.33 13.59 -15.41
C ASN A 211 8.00 13.48 -16.16
N ASP A 212 7.66 14.52 -16.91
CA ASP A 212 6.40 14.64 -17.67
C ASP A 212 6.19 13.55 -18.74
N ASP A 213 7.27 12.93 -19.22
CA ASP A 213 7.27 12.01 -20.36
C ASP A 213 7.88 10.64 -19.97
N ILE A 214 7.68 10.25 -18.71
CA ILE A 214 8.30 9.05 -18.13
C ILE A 214 7.93 7.76 -18.87
N LEU A 215 6.70 7.65 -19.40
CA LEU A 215 6.16 6.47 -20.10
C LEU A 215 6.14 6.64 -21.63
N ASP A 216 6.67 7.74 -22.16
CA ASP A 216 6.61 8.04 -23.59
C ASP A 216 7.35 7.02 -24.46
N GLY A 217 6.84 6.81 -25.68
CA GLY A 217 7.51 6.02 -26.71
C GLY A 217 7.63 4.53 -26.37
N SER A 218 6.68 3.97 -25.62
CA SER A 218 6.69 2.57 -25.17
C SER A 218 7.84 2.23 -24.23
N ARG A 219 8.38 3.23 -23.52
CA ARG A 219 9.36 3.02 -22.45
C ARG A 219 8.75 2.15 -21.36
N VAL A 220 9.48 1.12 -20.96
CA VAL A 220 9.19 0.35 -19.75
C VAL A 220 9.84 1.05 -18.57
N VAL A 221 9.08 1.24 -17.50
CA VAL A 221 9.47 1.95 -16.27
C VAL A 221 9.24 1.02 -15.08
N SER A 222 10.19 0.98 -14.15
CA SER A 222 9.98 0.33 -12.85
C SER A 222 9.36 1.33 -11.89
N LEU A 223 8.20 0.97 -11.32
CA LEU A 223 7.51 1.69 -10.27
C LEU A 223 7.66 0.90 -8.97
N GLU A 224 8.62 1.27 -8.13
CA GLU A 224 8.87 0.63 -6.84
C GLU A 224 8.41 1.54 -5.71
N PHE A 225 7.41 1.15 -4.93
CA PHE A 225 6.89 1.95 -3.81
C PHE A 225 6.33 1.06 -2.69
N ASP A 226 6.34 1.58 -1.47
CA ASP A 226 5.75 0.89 -0.32
C ASP A 226 4.23 1.09 -0.25
N LEU A 227 3.55 0.08 0.29
CA LEU A 227 2.19 0.22 0.80
C LEU A 227 2.27 0.65 2.27
N PHE A 228 1.22 1.31 2.76
CA PHE A 228 1.16 1.72 4.16
C PHE A 228 1.41 0.53 5.10
N PRO A 229 2.02 0.78 6.27
CA PRO A 229 2.35 -0.30 7.19
C PRO A 229 1.09 -1.00 7.68
N THR A 230 1.19 -2.31 7.86
CA THR A 230 0.11 -3.15 8.35
C THR A 230 0.62 -4.19 9.35
N SER A 231 -0.29 -4.76 10.14
CA SER A 231 -0.09 -6.00 10.88
C SER A 231 -1.33 -6.85 10.69
N TRP A 232 -1.22 -7.89 9.87
CA TRP A 232 -2.37 -8.67 9.38
C TRP A 232 -2.06 -10.16 9.34
N VAL A 233 -2.99 -10.99 9.80
CA VAL A 233 -2.93 -12.44 9.58
C VAL A 233 -3.92 -12.84 8.48
N PHE A 234 -3.38 -13.25 7.34
CA PHE A 234 -4.15 -13.95 6.31
C PHE A 234 -4.41 -15.39 6.79
N LYS A 235 -5.66 -15.83 6.74
CA LYS A 235 -6.04 -17.17 7.24
C LYS A 235 -5.73 -18.28 6.25
N ALA A 236 -5.48 -19.48 6.77
CA ALA A 236 -5.51 -20.69 5.94
C ALA A 236 -6.83 -20.75 5.15
N GLY A 237 -6.77 -21.09 3.86
CA GLY A 237 -7.91 -21.10 2.94
C GLY A 237 -8.19 -19.75 2.26
N HIS A 238 -7.69 -18.64 2.80
CA HIS A 238 -7.81 -17.33 2.16
C HIS A 238 -6.76 -17.15 1.05
N ARG A 239 -6.89 -16.10 0.24
CA ARG A 239 -5.89 -15.69 -0.76
C ARG A 239 -5.36 -14.31 -0.45
N ILE A 240 -4.11 -14.07 -0.86
CA ILE A 240 -3.55 -12.72 -0.94
C ILE A 240 -3.86 -12.20 -2.33
N ARG A 241 -4.48 -11.02 -2.41
CA ARG A 241 -4.80 -10.34 -3.66
C ARG A 241 -4.06 -9.00 -3.76
N LEU A 242 -3.54 -8.73 -4.96
CA LEU A 242 -3.02 -7.44 -5.37
C LEU A 242 -3.95 -6.87 -6.45
N SER A 243 -4.58 -5.73 -6.18
CA SER A 243 -5.44 -5.01 -7.13
C SER A 243 -4.75 -3.73 -7.59
N ILE A 244 -4.61 -3.53 -8.90
CA ILE A 244 -3.95 -2.37 -9.52
C ILE A 244 -5.00 -1.54 -10.26
N ALA A 245 -5.09 -0.24 -9.95
CA ALA A 245 -5.99 0.70 -10.62
C ALA A 245 -5.23 1.93 -11.15
N GLY A 246 -5.73 2.52 -12.23
CA GLY A 246 -5.15 3.73 -12.83
C GLY A 246 -5.75 5.04 -12.33
N SER A 247 -6.68 4.96 -11.39
CA SER A 247 -7.35 6.09 -10.75
C SER A 247 -8.03 5.64 -9.47
N ASP A 248 -8.29 6.58 -8.58
CA ASP A 248 -9.12 6.39 -7.39
C ASP A 248 -9.96 7.65 -7.17
N TYR A 249 -11.07 7.77 -7.87
CA TYR A 249 -11.93 8.95 -7.89
C TYR A 249 -13.18 8.73 -7.02
N PRO A 250 -13.68 9.73 -6.27
CA PRO A 250 -13.19 11.10 -6.12
C PRO A 250 -12.13 11.28 -5.01
N THR A 251 -11.62 10.18 -4.43
CA THR A 251 -10.60 10.23 -3.37
C THR A 251 -9.41 11.08 -3.77
N PHE A 252 -8.91 10.84 -4.97
CA PHE A 252 -7.89 11.60 -5.65
C PHE A 252 -8.49 12.27 -6.88
N ARG A 253 -7.92 13.42 -7.24
CA ARG A 253 -8.19 14.01 -8.56
C ARG A 253 -7.61 13.09 -9.63
N LEU A 254 -8.34 12.94 -10.73
CA LEU A 254 -7.86 12.25 -11.92
C LEU A 254 -6.60 12.93 -12.45
N HIS A 255 -5.75 12.16 -13.11
CA HIS A 255 -4.50 12.66 -13.67
C HIS A 255 -4.77 13.83 -14.65
N PRO A 256 -4.17 15.02 -14.45
CA PRO A 256 -4.55 16.22 -15.20
C PRO A 256 -4.29 16.15 -16.71
N LYS A 257 -3.33 15.33 -17.15
CA LYS A 257 -3.08 15.07 -18.59
C LYS A 257 -4.07 14.10 -19.22
N LEU A 258 -4.71 13.26 -18.40
CA LEU A 258 -5.63 12.21 -18.87
C LEU A 258 -7.09 12.63 -18.73
N SER A 259 -7.44 13.38 -17.67
CA SER A 259 -8.75 13.99 -17.46
C SER A 259 -8.59 15.45 -17.00
N PRO A 260 -8.42 16.41 -17.92
CA PRO A 260 -8.18 17.81 -17.58
C PRO A 260 -9.33 18.49 -16.83
N SER A 261 -10.56 18.03 -17.07
CA SER A 261 -11.78 18.51 -16.40
C SER A 261 -12.02 17.87 -15.04
N ASN A 262 -11.24 16.83 -14.68
CA ASN A 262 -11.45 16.02 -13.48
C ASN A 262 -12.89 15.47 -13.39
N ASP A 263 -13.41 14.99 -14.52
CA ASP A 263 -14.72 14.36 -14.65
C ASP A 263 -14.54 13.01 -15.36
N PRO A 264 -14.89 11.87 -14.74
CA PRO A 264 -14.71 10.55 -15.34
C PRO A 264 -15.53 10.34 -16.63
N ASN A 265 -16.58 11.14 -16.85
CA ASN A 265 -17.45 11.05 -18.03
C ASN A 265 -17.08 12.05 -19.13
N ALA A 266 -16.04 12.87 -18.95
CA ALA A 266 -15.68 13.88 -19.93
C ALA A 266 -15.25 13.25 -21.27
N PRO A 267 -15.78 13.72 -22.40
CA PRO A 267 -15.55 13.10 -23.71
C PRO A 267 -14.12 13.29 -24.25
N ASP A 268 -13.36 14.22 -23.66
CA ASP A 268 -11.95 14.49 -23.97
C ASP A 268 -10.98 13.72 -23.07
N ASN A 269 -11.49 12.86 -22.18
CA ASN A 269 -10.68 11.95 -21.39
C ASN A 269 -9.86 11.02 -22.29
N LYS A 270 -8.60 10.84 -21.91
CA LYS A 270 -7.73 9.81 -22.46
C LYS A 270 -7.75 8.61 -21.54
N HIS A 271 -8.09 7.45 -22.08
CA HIS A 271 -8.13 6.19 -21.34
C HIS A 271 -6.90 5.36 -21.69
N PRO A 272 -5.79 5.49 -20.93
CA PRO A 272 -4.57 4.75 -21.24
C PRO A 272 -4.80 3.24 -21.10
N VAL A 273 -4.11 2.49 -21.96
CA VAL A 273 -3.86 1.07 -21.73
C VAL A 273 -2.49 0.95 -21.11
N VAL A 274 -2.45 0.47 -19.87
CA VAL A 274 -1.24 0.14 -19.13
C VAL A 274 -0.91 -1.32 -19.42
N THR A 275 0.34 -1.60 -19.77
CA THR A 275 0.87 -2.95 -19.86
C THR A 275 1.74 -3.20 -18.63
N VAL A 276 1.39 -4.19 -17.81
CA VAL A 276 2.21 -4.66 -16.68
C VAL A 276 3.00 -5.87 -17.16
N LEU A 277 4.33 -5.77 -17.11
CA LEU A 277 5.25 -6.82 -17.53
C LEU A 277 5.67 -7.67 -16.33
N TYR A 278 5.80 -8.98 -16.53
CA TYR A 278 6.22 -9.92 -15.49
C TYR A 278 7.13 -11.03 -16.03
N SER A 279 7.87 -10.72 -17.09
CA SER A 279 8.92 -11.59 -17.65
C SER A 279 10.18 -11.62 -16.78
N ALA A 280 11.12 -12.51 -17.08
CA ALA A 280 12.39 -12.59 -16.37
C ALA A 280 13.21 -11.28 -16.41
N ASP A 281 13.12 -10.52 -17.51
CA ASP A 281 13.79 -9.22 -17.66
C ASP A 281 13.06 -8.07 -16.94
N HIS A 282 11.80 -8.28 -16.55
CA HIS A 282 10.91 -7.26 -15.96
C HIS A 282 10.03 -7.92 -14.88
N PRO A 283 10.63 -8.37 -13.77
CA PRO A 283 9.94 -9.21 -12.80
C PRO A 283 9.08 -8.36 -11.86
N SER A 284 7.85 -8.01 -12.26
CA SER A 284 6.93 -7.33 -11.35
C SER A 284 6.64 -8.21 -10.12
N VAL A 285 6.75 -7.63 -8.92
CA VAL A 285 6.68 -8.35 -7.65
C VAL A 285 5.91 -7.60 -6.57
N LEU A 286 5.37 -8.38 -5.64
CA LEU A 286 4.93 -7.97 -4.32
C LEU A 286 5.88 -8.59 -3.28
N ARG A 287 6.52 -7.75 -2.48
CA ARG A 287 7.41 -8.14 -1.37
C ARG A 287 6.65 -7.95 -0.05
N LEU A 288 6.51 -9.03 0.70
CA LEU A 288 5.74 -9.06 1.95
C LEU A 288 6.67 -9.23 3.16
N PRO A 289 6.54 -8.38 4.20
CA PRO A 289 7.22 -8.56 5.47
C PRO A 289 6.51 -9.65 6.30
N VAL A 290 6.91 -10.90 6.12
CA VAL A 290 6.30 -12.08 6.79
C VAL A 290 6.97 -12.35 8.13
N MET A 291 6.17 -12.61 9.17
CA MET A 291 6.68 -13.06 10.46
C MET A 291 6.96 -14.57 10.46
N GLU A 292 8.14 -14.98 10.94
CA GLU A 292 8.50 -16.39 11.15
C GLU A 292 7.93 -17.00 12.44
#